data_AF-A0A414J369-F1
#
_entry.id   AF-A0A414J369-F1
#
_cell.length_a   1.000
_cell.length_b   1.000
_cell.length_c   1.000
_cell.angle_alpha   90.00
_cell.angle_beta   90.00
_cell.angle_gamma   90.00
#
_symmetry.space_group_name_H-M   'P 1'
#
loop_
_entity.id
_entity.type
_entity.pdbx_description
1 polymer ?
#
loop_
_entity_poly.entity_id
_entity_poly.type
_entity_poly.pdbx_seq_one_letter_code
_entity_poly.pdbx_strand_id
1 'polypeptide(L)'
;MNNANKDILINALDNYLLHIQIDPCGDVTPQVNATIALRDSVLTNGYTKELIKSNLTIIVPAIKRYRKTLKDNIDHARLTGSEDELSKLLAEYNDLQPFIALTKHFEKFFR
;
A
#
# COMPACT_ATOMS: atom_id res chain seq x y z
N MET A 1 -5.85 14.64 9.59
CA MET A 1 -5.69 13.34 8.90
C MET A 1 -6.19 12.26 9.84
N ASN A 2 -6.96 11.29 9.35
CA ASN A 2 -7.38 10.16 10.18
C ASN A 2 -6.20 9.21 10.38
N ASN A 3 -5.96 8.73 11.61
CA ASN A 3 -4.86 7.82 11.92
C ASN A 3 -4.95 6.51 11.12
N ALA A 4 -6.18 6.01 10.87
CA ALA A 4 -6.42 4.81 10.07
C ALA A 4 -5.85 4.89 8.63
N ASN A 5 -5.93 6.07 7.99
CA ASN A 5 -5.41 6.25 6.64
C ASN A 5 -3.87 6.34 6.60
N LYS A 6 -3.24 6.67 7.72
CA LYS A 6 -1.78 6.62 7.81
C LYS A 6 -1.34 5.16 7.91
N ASP A 7 -1.97 4.40 8.81
CA ASP A 7 -1.63 3.00 9.05
C ASP A 7 -1.82 2.14 7.81
N ILE A 8 -2.89 2.35 7.04
CA ILE A 8 -3.12 1.63 5.78
C ILE A 8 -2.02 1.89 4.74
N LEU A 9 -1.47 3.12 4.68
CA LEU A 9 -0.37 3.44 3.77
C LEU A 9 0.93 2.76 4.23
N ILE A 10 1.17 2.70 5.54
CA ILE A 10 2.30 1.95 6.11
C ILE A 10 2.18 0.46 5.78
N ASN A 11 1.01 -0.15 6.00
CA ASN A 11 0.77 -1.55 5.65
C ASN A 11 1.01 -1.84 4.17
N ALA A 12 0.61 -0.93 3.28
CA ALA A 12 0.88 -1.05 1.85
C ALA A 12 2.39 -1.02 1.54
N LEU A 13 3.15 -0.13 2.20
CA LEU A 13 4.60 -0.03 2.03
C LEU A 13 5.33 -1.25 2.60
N ASP A 14 4.91 -1.77 3.75
CA ASP A 14 5.49 -2.99 4.33
C ASP A 14 5.19 -4.23 3.48
N ASN A 15 3.96 -4.38 2.98
CA ASN A 15 3.62 -5.44 2.03
C ASN A 15 4.49 -5.37 0.76
N TYR A 16 4.79 -4.15 0.30
CA TYR A 16 5.64 -3.93 -0.86
C TYR A 16 7.11 -4.23 -0.58
N LEU A 17 7.63 -3.84 0.59
CA LEU A 17 8.98 -4.18 1.02
C LEU A 17 9.19 -5.70 1.07
N LEU A 18 8.23 -6.44 1.65
CA LEU A 18 8.25 -7.89 1.64
C LEU A 18 8.27 -8.43 0.20
N HIS A 19 7.47 -7.85 -0.69
CA HIS A 19 7.43 -8.28 -2.08
C HIS A 19 8.77 -8.23 -2.79
N ILE A 20 9.41 -7.05 -2.75
CA ILE A 20 10.62 -6.76 -3.51
C ILE A 20 11.76 -7.69 -3.09
N GLN A 21 11.72 -8.16 -1.84
CA GLN A 21 12.75 -9.01 -1.24
C GLN A 21 12.51 -10.52 -1.44
N ILE A 22 11.29 -10.96 -1.79
CA ILE A 22 10.97 -12.40 -1.93
C ILE A 22 11.69 -13.03 -3.12
N ASP A 23 11.73 -12.34 -4.26
CA ASP A 23 12.37 -12.81 -5.49
C ASP A 23 12.89 -11.59 -6.29
N PRO A 24 14.06 -11.05 -5.90
CA PRO A 24 14.56 -9.82 -6.46
C PRO A 24 15.09 -10.03 -7.89
N CYS A 25 14.59 -9.23 -8.83
CA CYS A 25 15.17 -9.16 -10.17
C CYS A 25 16.32 -8.14 -10.18
N GLY A 26 17.54 -8.61 -9.93
CA GLY A 26 18.74 -7.75 -9.87
C GLY A 26 18.92 -7.05 -8.52
N ASP A 27 19.72 -5.98 -8.51
CA ASP A 27 19.98 -5.22 -7.28
C ASP A 27 18.79 -4.32 -6.92
N VAL A 28 18.04 -4.74 -5.89
CA VAL A 28 16.89 -4.01 -5.36
C VAL A 28 17.24 -3.08 -4.18
N THR A 29 18.51 -3.02 -3.76
CA THR A 29 18.96 -2.23 -2.60
C THR A 29 18.51 -0.76 -2.66
N PRO A 30 18.63 -0.04 -3.80
CA PRO A 30 18.17 1.34 -3.88
C PRO A 30 16.67 1.49 -3.66
N GLN A 31 15.88 0.55 -4.19
CA GLN A 31 14.42 0.55 -4.08
C GLN A 31 13.96 0.21 -2.67
N VAL A 32 14.59 -0.76 -2.01
CA VAL A 32 14.34 -1.11 -0.61
C VAL A 32 14.63 0.09 0.29
N ASN A 33 15.81 0.70 0.15
CA ASN A 33 16.19 1.87 0.96
C ASN A 33 15.25 3.06 0.77
N ALA A 34 14.86 3.36 -0.46
CA ALA A 34 13.91 4.43 -0.75
C ALA A 34 12.52 4.15 -0.15
N THR A 35 12.07 2.89 -0.20
CA THR A 35 10.77 2.49 0.37
C THR A 35 10.78 2.55 1.90
N ILE A 36 11.88 2.12 2.55
CA ILE A 36 12.09 2.28 4.00
C ILE A 36 12.07 3.76 4.39
N ALA A 37 12.85 4.60 3.72
CA ALA A 37 12.90 6.03 4.01
C ALA A 37 11.53 6.72 3.86
N LEU A 38 10.76 6.34 2.84
CA LEU A 38 9.40 6.84 2.66
C LEU A 38 8.47 6.37 3.79
N ARG A 39 8.49 5.09 4.13
CA ARG A 39 7.69 4.53 5.23
C ARG A 39 7.98 5.22 6.55
N ASP A 40 9.26 5.36 6.89
CA ASP A 40 9.68 5.97 8.14
C ASP A 40 9.29 7.46 8.19
N SER A 41 9.39 8.17 7.07
CA SER A 41 8.87 9.55 6.96
C SER A 41 7.36 9.64 7.16
N VAL A 42 6.58 8.72 6.57
CA VAL A 42 5.13 8.64 6.80
C VAL A 42 4.83 8.30 8.26
N LEU A 43 5.61 7.42 8.88
CA LEU A 43 5.45 7.02 10.28
C LEU A 43 5.69 8.18 11.23
N THR A 44 6.74 8.99 11.00
CA THR A 44 7.09 10.13 11.85
C THR A 44 6.21 11.34 11.58
N ASN A 45 6.00 11.70 10.31
CA ASN A 45 5.42 12.99 9.92
C ASN A 45 3.98 12.89 9.37
N GLY A 46 3.47 11.67 9.14
CA GLY A 46 2.27 11.44 8.35
C GLY A 46 2.53 11.62 6.85
N TYR A 47 1.45 11.63 6.05
CA TYR A 47 1.54 11.78 4.60
C TYR A 47 0.85 13.07 4.12
N THR A 48 1.39 13.66 3.06
CA THR A 48 0.74 14.75 2.32
C THR A 48 0.48 14.33 0.87
N LYS A 49 -0.34 15.08 0.14
CA LYS A 49 -0.58 14.80 -1.29
C LYS A 49 0.70 14.97 -2.10
N GLU A 50 1.52 15.95 -1.73
CA GLU A 50 2.80 16.28 -2.33
C GLU A 50 3.82 15.16 -2.09
N LEU A 51 3.90 14.62 -0.86
CA LEU A 51 4.72 13.45 -0.56
C LEU A 51 4.30 12.27 -1.45
N ILE A 52 2.99 12.03 -1.57
CA ILE A 52 2.48 10.95 -2.41
C ILE A 52 2.85 11.17 -3.88
N LYS A 53 2.69 12.39 -4.39
CA LYS A 53 3.02 12.76 -5.77
C LYS A 53 4.50 12.61 -6.08
N SER A 54 5.39 13.01 -5.17
CA SER A 54 6.84 12.92 -5.36
C SER A 54 7.37 11.48 -5.30
N ASN A 55 6.61 10.55 -4.73
CA ASN A 55 7.03 9.16 -4.51
C ASN A 55 6.15 8.14 -5.25
N LEU A 56 5.52 8.53 -6.37
CA LEU A 56 4.58 7.68 -7.09
C LEU A 56 5.19 6.38 -7.61
N THR A 57 6.47 6.39 -7.95
CA THR A 57 7.20 5.19 -8.41
C THR A 57 7.23 4.08 -7.36
N ILE A 58 7.10 4.41 -6.07
CA ILE A 58 7.02 3.46 -4.96
C ILE A 58 5.56 3.25 -4.54
N ILE A 59 4.78 4.34 -4.43
CA ILE A 59 3.42 4.28 -3.89
C ILE A 59 2.46 3.55 -4.83
N VAL A 60 2.55 3.79 -6.14
CA VAL A 60 1.68 3.11 -7.11
C VAL A 60 1.82 1.58 -7.04
N PRO A 61 3.03 1.00 -7.15
CA PRO A 61 3.17 -0.45 -7.03
C PRO A 61 2.80 -0.97 -5.64
N ALA A 62 3.12 -0.24 -4.55
CA ALA A 62 2.73 -0.64 -3.20
C ALA A 62 1.20 -0.75 -3.03
N ILE A 63 0.46 0.28 -3.42
CA ILE A 63 -1.01 0.30 -3.35
C ILE A 63 -1.62 -0.79 -4.24
N LYS A 64 -1.09 -1.00 -5.46
CA LYS A 64 -1.57 -2.06 -6.35
C LYS A 64 -1.37 -3.45 -5.75
N ARG A 65 -0.18 -3.72 -5.22
CA ARG A 65 0.19 -5.00 -4.62
C ARG A 65 -0.69 -5.29 -3.40
N TYR A 66 -0.79 -4.32 -2.51
CA TYR A 66 -1.55 -4.48 -1.29
C TYR A 66 -3.05 -4.61 -1.54
N ARG A 67 -3.60 -3.88 -2.52
CA ARG A 67 -4.98 -4.09 -3.01
C ARG A 67 -5.20 -5.52 -3.49
N LYS A 68 -4.22 -6.11 -4.19
CA LYS A 68 -4.31 -7.51 -4.63
C LYS A 68 -4.28 -8.46 -3.45
N THR A 69 -3.35 -8.28 -2.50
CA THR A 69 -3.29 -9.08 -1.27
C THR A 69 -4.61 -9.04 -0.50
N LEU A 70 -5.19 -7.86 -0.29
CA LEU A 70 -6.49 -7.73 0.41
C LEU A 70 -7.61 -8.47 -0.33
N LYS A 71 -7.66 -8.37 -1.67
CA LYS A 71 -8.67 -9.11 -2.45
C LYS A 71 -8.51 -10.62 -2.32
N ASP A 72 -7.28 -11.10 -2.49
CA ASP A 72 -6.97 -12.54 -2.41
C ASP A 72 -7.33 -13.07 -1.00
N ASN A 73 -7.04 -12.30 0.07
CA ASN A 73 -7.41 -12.64 1.45
C ASN A 73 -8.93 -12.56 1.72
N ILE A 74 -9.63 -11.57 1.15
CA ILE A 74 -11.10 -11.43 1.26
C ILE A 74 -11.78 -12.65 0.63
N ASP A 75 -11.32 -13.05 -0.54
CA ASP A 75 -11.87 -14.21 -1.24
C ASP A 75 -11.59 -15.50 -0.45
N HIS A 76 -10.40 -15.64 0.14
CA HIS A 76 -10.10 -16.73 1.05
C HIS A 76 -11.01 -16.75 2.30
N ALA A 77 -11.17 -15.61 2.98
CA ALA A 77 -12.02 -15.52 4.18
C ALA A 77 -13.50 -15.85 3.89
N ARG A 78 -14.00 -15.49 2.70
CA ARG A 78 -15.34 -15.90 2.22
C ARG A 78 -15.44 -17.41 2.03
N LEU A 79 -14.40 -18.04 1.48
CA LEU A 79 -14.36 -19.49 1.26
C LEU A 79 -14.29 -20.27 2.58
N THR A 80 -13.58 -19.75 3.57
CA THR A 80 -13.41 -20.40 4.88
C THR A 80 -14.53 -20.08 5.88
N GLY A 81 -15.39 -19.09 5.58
CA GLY A 81 -16.49 -18.68 6.45
C GLY A 81 -16.06 -17.86 7.67
N SER A 82 -14.88 -17.24 7.63
CA SER A 82 -14.33 -16.44 8.73
C SER A 82 -14.92 -15.01 8.73
N GLU A 83 -16.06 -14.80 9.38
CA GLU A 83 -16.79 -13.53 9.37
C GLU A 83 -15.98 -12.37 10.00
N ASP A 84 -15.28 -12.62 11.11
CA ASP A 84 -14.47 -11.61 11.80
C ASP A 84 -13.28 -11.15 10.95
N GLU A 85 -12.61 -12.09 10.28
CA GLU A 85 -11.50 -11.79 9.38
C GLU A 85 -11.99 -11.05 8.14
N LEU A 86 -13.10 -11.50 7.56
CA LEU A 86 -13.73 -10.85 6.42
C LEU A 86 -14.10 -9.39 6.73
N SER A 87 -14.68 -9.13 7.89
CA SER A 87 -15.04 -7.77 8.34
C SER A 87 -13.81 -6.86 8.44
N LYS A 88 -12.72 -7.34 9.05
CA LYS A 88 -11.45 -6.59 9.15
C LYS A 88 -10.84 -6.29 7.79
N LEU A 89 -10.78 -7.29 6.92
CA LEU A 89 -10.22 -7.14 5.57
C LEU A 89 -11.04 -6.17 4.70
N LEU A 90 -12.37 -6.19 4.83
CA LEU A 90 -13.25 -5.25 4.14
C LEU A 90 -13.07 -3.81 4.65
N ALA A 91 -12.93 -3.62 5.96
CA ALA A 91 -12.62 -2.31 6.54
C ALA A 91 -11.28 -1.79 6.02
N GLU A 92 -10.23 -2.63 6.05
CA GLU A 92 -8.90 -2.28 5.55
C GLU A 92 -8.91 -1.96 4.04
N TYR A 93 -9.68 -2.71 3.25
CA TYR A 93 -9.88 -2.42 1.82
C TYR A 93 -10.63 -1.09 1.57
N ASN A 94 -11.55 -0.72 2.46
CA ASN A 94 -12.26 0.56 2.40
C ASN A 94 -11.31 1.72 2.74
N ASP A 95 -10.49 1.58 3.77
CA ASP A 95 -9.47 2.56 4.15
C ASP A 95 -8.39 2.75 3.06
N LEU A 96 -8.17 1.74 2.22
CA LEU A 96 -7.27 1.81 1.06
C LEU A 96 -7.88 2.59 -0.13
N GLN A 97 -9.21 2.74 -0.23
CA GLN A 97 -9.87 3.34 -1.40
C GLN A 97 -9.39 4.76 -1.74
N PRO A 98 -9.18 5.68 -0.77
CA PRO A 98 -8.67 7.02 -1.06
C PRO A 98 -7.32 7.00 -1.77
N PHE A 99 -6.42 6.07 -1.41
CA PHE A 99 -5.12 5.94 -2.05
C PHE A 99 -5.21 5.32 -3.44
N ILE A 100 -6.16 4.38 -3.66
CA ILE A 100 -6.45 3.84 -4.99
C ILE A 100 -6.97 4.94 -5.92
N ALA A 101 -7.87 5.80 -5.42
CA ALA A 101 -8.38 6.93 -6.20
C ALA A 101 -7.27 7.94 -6.51
N LEU A 102 -6.44 8.26 -5.51
CA LEU A 102 -5.35 9.23 -5.64
C LEU A 102 -4.26 8.76 -6.62
N THR A 103 -3.82 7.51 -6.51
CA THR A 103 -2.82 6.94 -7.43
C THR A 103 -3.34 6.90 -8.87
N LYS A 104 -4.60 6.49 -9.09
CA LYS A 104 -5.24 6.56 -10.42
C LYS A 104 -5.31 7.97 -10.98
N HIS A 105 -5.61 8.96 -10.13
CA HIS A 105 -5.63 10.35 -10.56
C HIS A 105 -4.25 10.79 -11.04
N PHE A 106 -3.20 10.43 -10.30
CA PHE A 106 -1.84 10.78 -10.67
C PHE A 106 -1.30 10.04 -11.89
N GLU A 107 -1.60 8.75 -12.05
CA GLU A 107 -1.19 7.96 -13.22
C GLU A 107 -1.73 8.53 -14.54
N LYS A 108 -2.86 9.26 -14.52
CA LYS A 108 -3.39 9.95 -15.71
C LYS A 108 -2.49 11.07 -16.23
N PHE A 109 -1.59 11.61 -15.40
CA PHE A 109 -0.67 12.67 -15.82
C PHE A 109 0.65 12.14 -16.42
N PHE A 110 0.86 10.82 -16.40
CA PHE A 110 2.05 10.17 -16.96
C PHE A 110 1.73 9.31 -18.20
N ARG A 111 0.50 9.39 -18.71
CA ARG A 111 0.04 8.74 -19.95
C ARG A 111 -0.19 9.79 -21.02
#